data_AF-A0A964G3N5-F1
#
_entry.id   AF-A0A964G3N5-F1
#
_cell.length_a   1.000
_cell.length_b   1.000
_cell.length_c   1.000
_cell.angle_alpha   90.00
_cell.angle_beta   90.00
_cell.angle_gamma   90.00
#
_symmetry.space_group_name_H-M   'P 1'
#
loop_
_entity.id
_entity.type
_entity.pdbx_description
1 polymer ?
#
loop_
_entity_poly.entity_id
_entity_poly.type
_entity_poly.pdbx_seq_one_letter_code
_entity_poly.pdbx_strand_id
1 'polypeptide(L)'
;MFVRKIIISASIILILAIFVPISLADNSCINCHQKLTAFSEKEKELNDIRLKHLARDVPCSLECHASTINEIAKSNYEQWTGSKHALFNVYCNDCHGGNPGNDTKEIAHIGINRSSDSNSSVFYRNVPETCGRCHKDELKEFKNSAHYQRLKELKQAPTCDTCHQPHGFKVLNVSEFQELCSQCHNTDMRIAPADAPEKAILALENAQKLKDEIKLAEDAIKQASKAGKDVTNAQKELDTANSIRDSLPVLWHGFNLPNFEGAINEGIKAAQQSQVESGFQVTKPKTPGFEGILSIIAFVVFSLLMRRK
;
A
#
# COMPACT_ATOMS: atom_id res chain seq x y z
N MET A 1 -36.04 -72.61 14.54
CA MET A 1 -35.22 -73.01 13.37
C MET A 1 -34.55 -71.76 12.80
N PHE A 2 -33.22 -71.83 12.62
CA PHE A 2 -32.35 -70.96 11.80
C PHE A 2 -32.32 -69.44 12.12
N VAL A 3 -31.28 -68.85 12.74
CA VAL A 3 -29.82 -68.74 12.43
C VAL A 3 -29.48 -67.61 11.44
N ARG A 4 -28.77 -66.58 11.97
CA ARG A 4 -27.62 -65.76 11.45
C ARG A 4 -27.82 -64.25 11.67
N LYS A 5 -27.07 -63.63 12.60
CA LYS A 5 -25.71 -63.00 12.48
C LYS A 5 -25.75 -61.80 11.51
N ILE A 6 -25.31 -60.57 11.82
CA ILE A 6 -23.93 -60.03 12.03
C ILE A 6 -24.16 -58.52 12.39
N ILE A 7 -23.79 -57.96 13.56
CA ILE A 7 -22.48 -57.42 14.02
C ILE A 7 -21.98 -56.15 13.27
N ILE A 8 -21.95 -55.02 14.01
CA ILE A 8 -21.02 -53.84 13.96
C ILE A 8 -21.12 -52.99 12.67
N SER A 9 -21.31 -51.66 12.70
CA SER A 9 -20.29 -50.68 13.08
C SER A 9 -20.85 -49.27 13.19
N ALA A 10 -20.24 -48.48 14.07
CA ALA A 10 -20.48 -47.07 14.31
C ALA A 10 -20.41 -46.19 13.04
N SER A 11 -21.29 -45.19 12.98
CA SER A 11 -21.09 -43.98 12.19
C SER A 11 -21.78 -42.82 12.91
N ILE A 12 -21.18 -42.42 14.04
CA ILE A 12 -21.38 -41.08 14.59
C ILE A 12 -20.56 -40.17 13.67
N ILE A 13 -21.22 -39.58 12.68
CA ILE A 13 -20.65 -38.44 11.97
C ILE A 13 -20.82 -37.24 12.90
N LEU A 14 -19.83 -37.08 13.79
CA LEU A 14 -19.61 -35.86 14.54
C LEU A 14 -19.16 -34.81 13.51
N ILE A 15 -20.12 -34.06 12.96
CA ILE A 15 -19.83 -32.79 12.30
C ILE A 15 -19.34 -31.86 13.41
N LEU A 16 -18.03 -31.90 13.67
CA LEU A 16 -17.31 -30.79 14.29
C LEU A 16 -17.38 -29.65 13.28
N ALA A 17 -18.51 -28.93 13.30
CA ALA A 17 -18.51 -27.54 12.95
C ALA A 17 -17.53 -26.90 13.92
N ILE A 18 -16.31 -26.67 13.46
CA ILE A 18 -15.41 -25.70 14.06
C ILE A 18 -16.15 -24.38 13.92
N PHE A 19 -17.01 -24.08 14.88
CA PHE A 19 -17.36 -22.73 15.23
C PHE A 19 -16.03 -22.11 15.63
N VAL A 20 -15.33 -21.53 14.65
CA VAL A 20 -14.50 -20.38 14.95
C VAL A 20 -15.52 -19.36 15.41
N PRO A 21 -15.56 -18.97 16.69
CA PRO A 21 -16.31 -17.79 17.05
C PRO A 21 -15.55 -16.66 16.36
N ILE A 22 -16.00 -16.28 15.16
CA ILE A 22 -15.84 -14.90 14.75
C ILE A 22 -16.71 -14.16 15.76
N SER A 23 -16.09 -13.79 16.89
CA SER A 23 -16.53 -12.65 17.65
C SER A 23 -16.53 -11.51 16.63
N LEU A 24 -17.69 -11.30 16.00
CA LEU A 24 -18.02 -9.99 15.48
C LEU A 24 -17.88 -9.10 16.71
N ALA A 25 -16.77 -8.38 16.80
CA ALA A 25 -16.60 -7.42 17.87
C ALA A 25 -17.81 -6.50 17.79
N ASP A 26 -18.62 -6.44 18.85
CA ASP A 26 -19.73 -5.51 18.96
C ASP A 26 -19.15 -4.09 18.91
N ASN A 27 -19.06 -3.54 17.70
CA ASN A 27 -18.46 -2.24 17.43
C ASN A 27 -19.59 -1.20 17.37
N SER A 28 -19.96 -0.60 18.50
CA SER A 28 -21.09 0.34 18.54
C SER A 28 -20.96 1.48 17.52
N CYS A 29 -19.73 1.90 17.22
CA CYS A 29 -19.42 2.87 16.17
C CYS A 29 -19.93 2.43 14.80
N ILE A 30 -19.54 1.25 14.33
CA ILE A 30 -19.91 0.76 12.98
C ILE A 30 -21.38 0.37 12.95
N ASN A 31 -21.89 -0.30 13.99
CA ASN A 31 -23.30 -0.69 14.05
C ASN A 31 -24.27 0.50 14.03
N CYS A 32 -23.91 1.61 14.69
CA CYS A 32 -24.70 2.84 14.67
C CYS A 32 -24.52 3.58 13.34
N HIS A 33 -23.28 3.78 12.89
CA HIS A 33 -23.00 4.55 11.67
C HIS A 33 -23.38 3.81 10.37
N GLN A 34 -23.29 2.48 10.29
CA GLN A 34 -23.73 1.68 9.13
C GLN A 34 -25.23 1.80 8.91
N LYS A 35 -26.04 1.83 9.98
CA LYS A 35 -27.50 2.01 9.88
C LYS A 35 -27.91 3.40 9.39
N LEU A 36 -26.98 4.35 9.39
CA LEU A 36 -27.14 5.67 8.76
C LEU A 36 -26.79 5.64 7.25
N THR A 37 -26.39 4.50 6.67
CA THR A 37 -25.85 4.42 5.29
C THR A 37 -26.65 3.55 4.32
N ALA A 38 -27.36 4.22 3.41
CA ALA A 38 -27.63 3.83 2.02
C ALA A 38 -27.82 5.12 1.20
N PHE A 39 -27.34 5.24 -0.05
CA PHE A 39 -27.76 6.35 -0.91
C PHE A 39 -29.16 6.04 -1.47
N SER A 40 -30.17 6.67 -0.89
CA SER A 40 -31.53 6.75 -1.41
C SER A 40 -31.59 7.57 -2.69
N GLU A 41 -32.61 7.36 -3.52
CA GLU A 41 -32.90 8.22 -4.67
C GLU A 41 -33.05 9.70 -4.26
N LYS A 42 -33.38 9.98 -3.00
CA LYS A 42 -33.47 11.34 -2.46
C LYS A 42 -32.13 12.06 -2.43
N GLU A 43 -31.04 11.34 -2.20
CA GLU A 43 -29.70 11.94 -2.22
C GLU A 43 -29.21 12.23 -3.64
N LYS A 44 -29.65 11.46 -4.64
CA LYS A 44 -29.45 11.79 -6.06
C LYS A 44 -30.22 13.05 -6.45
N GLU A 45 -31.47 13.17 -5.98
CA GLU A 45 -32.32 14.35 -6.17
C GLU A 45 -31.74 15.61 -5.51
N LEU A 46 -31.21 15.50 -4.29
CA LEU A 46 -30.60 16.62 -3.56
C LEU A 46 -29.29 17.11 -4.19
N ASN A 47 -28.51 16.20 -4.79
CA ASN A 47 -27.31 16.58 -5.54
C ASN A 47 -27.66 17.35 -6.83
N ASP A 48 -28.78 17.01 -7.49
CA ASP A 48 -29.28 17.74 -8.65
C ASP A 48 -29.79 19.15 -8.27
N ILE A 49 -30.46 19.26 -7.13
CA ILE A 49 -30.88 20.55 -6.55
C ILE A 49 -29.66 21.42 -6.20
N ARG A 50 -28.58 20.84 -5.66
CA ARG A 50 -27.33 21.54 -5.36
C ARG A 50 -26.70 22.16 -6.62
N LEU A 51 -26.64 21.41 -7.73
CA LEU A 51 -26.10 21.90 -9.00
C LEU A 51 -26.92 23.08 -9.55
N LYS A 52 -28.24 23.05 -9.38
CA LYS A 52 -29.15 24.14 -9.79
C LYS A 52 -29.02 25.40 -8.95
N HIS A 53 -28.66 25.30 -7.66
CA HIS A 53 -28.43 26.46 -6.81
C HIS A 53 -27.09 27.15 -7.11
N LEU A 54 -26.05 26.38 -7.37
CA LEU A 54 -24.74 26.90 -7.77
C LEU A 54 -24.78 27.61 -9.13
N ALA A 55 -25.63 27.15 -10.06
CA ALA A 55 -25.88 27.84 -11.33
C ALA A 55 -26.63 29.18 -11.18
N ARG A 56 -27.11 29.52 -9.98
CA ARG A 56 -27.93 30.70 -9.68
C ARG A 56 -27.30 31.63 -8.63
N ASP A 57 -26.03 31.42 -8.28
CA ASP A 57 -25.26 32.22 -7.31
C ASP A 57 -25.95 32.44 -5.94
N VAL A 58 -26.64 31.39 -5.44
CA VAL A 58 -27.22 31.41 -4.10
C VAL A 58 -26.19 30.88 -3.08
N PRO A 59 -25.74 31.67 -2.09
CA PRO A 59 -24.70 31.24 -1.14
C PRO A 59 -25.25 30.33 -0.02
N CYS A 60 -24.47 29.32 0.38
CA CYS A 60 -24.84 28.38 1.44
C CYS A 60 -24.66 28.97 2.86
N SER A 61 -25.65 28.82 3.74
CA SER A 61 -25.53 29.12 5.18
C SER A 61 -25.30 27.86 6.02
N LEU A 62 -24.36 27.94 6.97
CA LEU A 62 -23.80 26.80 7.71
C LEU A 62 -24.72 26.16 8.79
N GLU A 63 -25.92 26.68 9.02
CA GLU A 63 -26.91 26.11 9.96
C GLU A 63 -27.58 24.83 9.42
N CYS A 64 -27.55 24.59 8.10
CA CYS A 64 -28.16 23.43 7.45
C CYS A 64 -27.19 22.28 7.11
N HIS A 65 -25.91 22.37 7.47
CA HIS A 65 -24.88 21.38 7.11
C HIS A 65 -24.80 20.16 8.04
N ALA A 66 -25.78 19.97 8.93
CA ALA A 66 -25.88 18.75 9.74
C ALA A 66 -25.97 17.48 8.87
N SER A 67 -26.59 17.56 7.69
CA SER A 67 -26.58 16.48 6.69
C SER A 67 -25.20 16.24 6.10
N THR A 68 -24.40 17.28 5.85
CA THR A 68 -23.00 17.16 5.36
C THR A 68 -22.09 16.44 6.35
N ILE A 69 -22.29 16.63 7.67
CA ILE A 69 -21.54 15.87 8.68
C ILE A 69 -21.92 14.38 8.66
N ASN A 70 -23.21 14.08 8.47
CA ASN A 70 -23.69 12.70 8.30
C ASN A 70 -23.22 12.09 6.96
N GLU A 71 -23.10 12.87 5.89
CA GLU A 71 -22.56 12.47 4.58
C GLU A 71 -21.05 12.18 4.62
N ILE A 72 -20.27 12.99 5.34
CA ILE A 72 -18.83 12.75 5.54
C ILE A 72 -18.61 11.46 6.33
N ALA A 73 -19.37 11.26 7.43
CA ALA A 73 -19.30 10.03 8.21
C ALA A 73 -19.67 8.80 7.37
N LYS A 74 -20.68 8.91 6.51
CA LYS A 74 -21.10 7.87 5.55
C LYS A 74 -20.02 7.56 4.52
N SER A 75 -19.44 8.58 3.88
CA SER A 75 -18.36 8.40 2.90
C SER A 75 -17.11 7.80 3.53
N ASN A 76 -16.77 8.21 4.77
CA ASN A 76 -15.64 7.65 5.51
C ASN A 76 -15.89 6.20 5.90
N TYR A 77 -17.11 5.83 6.29
CA TYR A 77 -17.50 4.45 6.57
C TYR A 77 -17.38 3.57 5.31
N GLU A 78 -17.93 4.01 4.18
CA GLU A 78 -17.83 3.30 2.91
C GLU A 78 -16.37 3.09 2.48
N GLN A 79 -15.54 4.14 2.55
CA GLN A 79 -14.10 4.04 2.30
C GLN A 79 -13.42 3.04 3.24
N TRP A 80 -13.74 3.10 4.53
CA TRP A 80 -13.21 2.19 5.54
C TRP A 80 -13.61 0.74 5.28
N THR A 81 -14.86 0.45 4.93
CA THR A 81 -15.28 -0.94 4.65
C THR A 81 -14.50 -1.59 3.50
N GLY A 82 -14.04 -0.79 2.54
CA GLY A 82 -13.18 -1.25 1.44
C GLY A 82 -11.68 -1.29 1.75
N SER A 83 -11.28 -0.85 2.96
CA SER A 83 -9.87 -0.71 3.33
C SER A 83 -9.24 -1.99 3.85
N LYS A 84 -7.91 -2.06 3.80
CA LYS A 84 -7.17 -3.12 4.53
C LYS A 84 -7.37 -3.02 6.04
N HIS A 85 -7.55 -1.82 6.59
CA HIS A 85 -7.81 -1.63 8.02
C HIS A 85 -9.09 -2.35 8.47
N ALA A 86 -10.16 -2.32 7.68
CA ALA A 86 -11.37 -3.09 7.97
C ALA A 86 -11.09 -4.61 7.96
N LEU A 87 -10.30 -5.11 7.00
CA LEU A 87 -9.93 -6.53 6.94
C LEU A 87 -9.15 -7.01 8.17
N PHE A 88 -8.39 -6.12 8.82
CA PHE A 88 -7.61 -6.42 10.02
C PHE A 88 -8.27 -5.93 11.32
N ASN A 89 -9.57 -5.62 11.30
CA ASN A 89 -10.35 -5.20 12.48
C ASN A 89 -9.81 -3.93 13.17
N VAL A 90 -9.24 -3.00 12.41
CA VAL A 90 -8.87 -1.66 12.91
C VAL A 90 -10.09 -0.75 12.75
N TYR A 91 -10.68 -0.37 13.88
CA TYR A 91 -11.93 0.37 13.96
C TYR A 91 -11.73 1.88 14.12
N CYS A 92 -12.81 2.65 13.99
CA CYS A 92 -12.80 4.11 14.08
C CYS A 92 -12.12 4.61 15.37
N ASN A 93 -12.40 3.93 16.49
CA ASN A 93 -11.88 4.30 17.81
C ASN A 93 -10.38 4.06 17.96
N ASP A 94 -9.80 3.15 17.19
CA ASP A 94 -8.36 2.89 17.25
C ASP A 94 -7.59 4.10 16.77
N CYS A 95 -8.17 4.93 15.89
CA CYS A 95 -7.60 6.21 15.49
C CYS A 95 -8.20 7.38 16.26
N HIS A 96 -9.53 7.53 16.30
CA HIS A 96 -10.24 8.73 16.75
C HIS A 96 -10.60 8.77 18.25
N GLY A 97 -10.47 7.64 18.97
CA GLY A 97 -10.93 7.50 20.35
C GLY A 97 -12.44 7.22 20.45
N GLY A 98 -13.08 7.66 21.53
CA GLY A 98 -14.51 7.38 21.77
C GLY A 98 -14.75 6.19 22.69
N ASN A 99 -16.03 5.90 22.91
CA ASN A 99 -16.49 4.78 23.72
C ASN A 99 -17.33 3.80 22.85
N PRO A 100 -16.69 2.85 22.15
CA PRO A 100 -17.36 1.92 21.23
C PRO A 100 -18.23 0.87 21.94
N GLY A 101 -18.34 0.89 23.27
CA GLY A 101 -19.23 0.02 24.04
C GLY A 101 -20.59 0.67 24.35
N ASN A 102 -20.82 1.91 23.92
CA ASN A 102 -22.06 2.64 24.20
C ASN A 102 -22.73 3.12 22.89
N ASP A 103 -24.06 3.11 22.85
CA ASP A 103 -24.89 3.51 21.71
C ASP A 103 -25.53 4.90 21.87
N THR A 104 -25.47 5.47 23.08
CA THR A 104 -25.88 6.85 23.34
C THR A 104 -24.86 7.79 22.74
N LYS A 105 -25.28 8.65 21.81
CA LYS A 105 -24.41 9.55 21.06
C LYS A 105 -23.44 10.32 21.96
N GLU A 106 -23.93 10.93 23.03
CA GLU A 106 -23.12 11.78 23.91
C GLU A 106 -22.02 10.97 24.61
N ILE A 107 -22.31 9.73 24.99
CA ILE A 107 -21.38 8.85 25.70
C ILE A 107 -20.40 8.20 24.71
N ALA A 108 -20.90 7.76 23.56
CA ALA A 108 -20.11 7.14 22.50
C ALA A 108 -19.01 8.08 21.96
N HIS A 109 -19.28 9.39 21.93
CA HIS A 109 -18.32 10.40 21.45
C HIS A 109 -17.41 10.98 22.54
N ILE A 110 -17.48 10.52 23.80
CA ILE A 110 -16.54 10.96 24.85
C ILE A 110 -15.11 10.60 24.44
N GLY A 111 -14.23 11.61 24.40
CA GLY A 111 -12.84 11.44 24.00
C GLY A 111 -12.59 11.56 22.49
N ILE A 112 -13.61 11.86 21.69
CA ILE A 112 -13.46 12.23 20.28
C ILE A 112 -13.30 13.75 20.18
N ASN A 113 -12.12 14.19 19.76
CA ASN A 113 -11.81 15.60 19.54
C ASN A 113 -11.84 15.93 18.04
N ARG A 114 -12.27 17.15 17.70
CA ARG A 114 -12.20 17.65 16.32
C ARG A 114 -10.76 17.60 15.81
N SER A 115 -10.54 17.29 14.54
CA SER A 115 -9.20 17.21 13.94
C SER A 115 -8.42 18.54 13.97
N SER A 116 -9.09 19.67 14.19
CA SER A 116 -8.48 20.98 14.40
C SER A 116 -7.94 21.19 15.82
N ASP A 117 -8.35 20.36 16.79
CA ASP A 117 -7.90 20.42 18.18
C ASP A 117 -6.52 19.74 18.30
N SER A 118 -5.57 20.42 18.95
CA SER A 118 -4.22 19.89 19.18
C SER A 118 -4.19 18.62 20.05
N ASN A 119 -5.22 18.38 20.86
CA ASN A 119 -5.37 17.18 21.68
C ASN A 119 -6.03 16.02 20.92
N SER A 120 -6.44 16.23 19.66
CA SER A 120 -6.97 15.14 18.83
C SER A 120 -5.85 14.20 18.39
N SER A 121 -6.09 12.89 18.49
CA SER A 121 -5.19 11.87 17.97
C SER A 121 -4.98 11.99 16.45
N VAL A 122 -5.93 12.61 15.74
CA VAL A 122 -5.86 12.88 14.30
C VAL A 122 -5.56 14.34 13.97
N PHE A 123 -5.06 15.11 14.95
CA PHE A 123 -4.42 16.38 14.67
C PHE A 123 -3.17 16.15 13.82
N TYR A 124 -2.90 16.99 12.83
CA TYR A 124 -1.85 16.74 11.81
C TYR A 124 -0.47 16.37 12.39
N ARG A 125 -0.06 16.95 13.54
CA ARG A 125 1.20 16.60 14.23
C ARG A 125 1.15 15.27 14.98
N ASN A 126 -0.04 14.84 15.37
CA ASN A 126 -0.28 13.61 16.14
C ASN A 126 -0.55 12.41 15.21
N VAL A 127 -0.93 12.65 13.95
CA VAL A 127 -1.18 11.60 12.94
C VAL A 127 -0.05 10.56 12.88
N PRO A 128 1.25 10.93 12.84
CA PRO A 128 2.33 9.93 12.83
C PRO A 128 2.32 9.02 14.04
N GLU A 129 2.14 9.57 15.25
CA GLU A 129 2.06 8.77 16.47
C GLU A 129 0.81 7.89 16.48
N THR A 130 -0.31 8.38 15.93
CA THR A 130 -1.54 7.59 15.80
C THR A 130 -1.34 6.38 14.90
N CYS A 131 -0.75 6.56 13.72
CA CYS A 131 -0.43 5.46 12.80
C CYS A 131 0.61 4.50 13.41
N GLY A 132 1.62 5.05 14.07
CA GLY A 132 2.72 4.29 14.66
C GLY A 132 2.38 3.51 15.92
N ARG A 133 1.15 3.59 16.44
CA ARG A 133 0.66 2.63 17.44
C ARG A 133 0.72 1.20 16.92
N CYS A 134 0.45 1.01 15.62
CA CYS A 134 0.54 -0.26 14.92
C CYS A 134 1.73 -0.32 13.94
N HIS A 135 2.00 0.75 13.20
CA HIS A 135 3.08 0.86 12.20
C HIS A 135 4.38 1.45 12.78
N LYS A 136 4.96 0.74 13.75
CA LYS A 136 6.07 1.25 14.56
C LYS A 136 7.34 1.46 13.76
N ASP A 137 7.65 0.53 12.86
CA ASP A 137 8.89 0.57 12.09
C ASP A 137 8.81 1.64 11.00
N GLU A 138 7.66 1.79 10.35
CA GLU A 138 7.41 2.87 9.39
C GLU A 138 7.43 4.24 10.08
N LEU A 139 6.87 4.36 11.28
CA LEU A 139 6.96 5.59 12.08
C LEU A 139 8.43 5.90 12.40
N LYS A 140 9.22 4.90 12.79
CA LYS A 140 10.63 5.08 13.11
C LYS A 140 11.40 5.63 11.91
N GLU A 141 11.23 5.05 10.73
CA GLU A 141 11.86 5.56 9.51
C GLU A 141 11.32 6.95 9.14
N PHE A 142 10.00 7.16 9.20
CA PHE A 142 9.40 8.46 8.88
C PHE A 142 9.90 9.58 9.78
N LYS A 143 10.12 9.33 11.08
CA LYS A 143 10.70 10.31 12.01
C LYS A 143 12.08 10.81 11.59
N ASN A 144 12.84 9.99 10.87
CA ASN A 144 14.15 10.36 10.35
C ASN A 144 14.08 11.15 9.03
N SER A 145 12.90 11.25 8.41
CA SER A 145 12.71 11.93 7.13
C SER A 145 12.64 13.46 7.25
N ALA A 146 13.01 14.16 6.17
CA ALA A 146 12.87 15.61 6.08
C ALA A 146 11.39 16.07 6.17
N HIS A 147 10.44 15.26 5.69
CA HIS A 147 9.01 15.53 5.80
C HIS A 147 8.56 15.63 7.26
N TYR A 148 8.95 14.66 8.10
CA TYR A 148 8.64 14.71 9.53
C TYR A 148 9.32 15.88 10.24
N GLN A 149 10.58 16.18 9.89
CA GLN A 149 11.24 17.37 10.44
C GLN A 149 10.45 18.64 10.15
N ARG A 150 9.92 18.78 8.93
CA ARG A 150 9.12 19.94 8.53
C ARG A 150 7.72 19.96 9.15
N LEU A 151 7.10 18.80 9.38
CA LEU A 151 5.81 18.64 10.05
C LEU A 151 5.77 19.23 11.46
N LYS A 152 6.91 19.19 12.17
CA LYS A 152 7.03 19.81 13.49
C LYS A 152 6.82 21.32 13.46
N GLU A 153 7.09 21.95 12.32
CA GLU A 153 7.04 23.41 12.16
C GLU A 153 5.81 23.86 11.36
N LEU A 154 5.46 23.14 10.29
CA LEU A 154 4.40 23.54 9.35
C LEU A 154 3.27 22.53 9.26
N LYS A 155 2.04 23.05 9.27
CA LYS A 155 0.82 22.25 9.04
C LYS A 155 0.73 21.69 7.62
N GLN A 156 1.30 22.38 6.64
CA GLN A 156 1.26 21.98 5.24
C GLN A 156 2.32 20.92 4.90
N ALA A 157 3.23 20.60 5.82
CA ALA A 157 4.20 19.55 5.57
C ALA A 157 3.52 18.17 5.54
N PRO A 158 4.03 17.23 4.74
CA PRO A 158 3.43 15.91 4.63
C PRO A 158 3.44 15.15 5.95
N THR A 159 2.36 14.41 6.19
CA THR A 159 2.23 13.40 7.24
C THR A 159 1.64 12.12 6.64
N CYS A 160 1.42 11.08 7.46
CA CYS A 160 1.02 9.76 6.97
C CYS A 160 -0.24 9.81 6.09
N ASP A 161 -1.22 10.64 6.48
CA ASP A 161 -2.49 10.80 5.79
C ASP A 161 -2.43 11.66 4.51
N THR A 162 -1.27 12.29 4.24
CA THR A 162 -1.04 13.05 3.00
C THR A 162 -0.87 12.13 1.81
N CYS A 163 -0.17 11.01 2.01
CA CYS A 163 0.05 9.99 0.97
C CYS A 163 -0.90 8.81 1.09
N HIS A 164 -1.27 8.43 2.32
CA HIS A 164 -2.18 7.32 2.56
C HIS A 164 -3.56 7.85 2.92
N GLN A 165 -4.59 7.42 2.20
CA GLN A 165 -5.95 7.79 2.56
C GLN A 165 -6.30 7.19 3.95
N PRO A 166 -6.62 7.98 4.99
CA PRO A 166 -6.70 7.47 6.36
C PRO A 166 -7.91 6.55 6.59
N HIS A 167 -9.01 6.75 5.84
CA HIS A 167 -10.20 5.91 5.92
C HIS A 167 -10.20 4.78 4.88
N GLY A 168 -9.69 4.98 3.66
CA GLY A 168 -9.58 3.91 2.66
C GLY A 168 -8.34 3.02 2.77
N PHE A 169 -7.30 3.49 3.46
CA PHE A 169 -5.92 2.98 3.49
C PHE A 169 -5.48 2.27 2.22
N LYS A 170 -5.15 3.09 1.21
CA LYS A 170 -4.55 2.65 -0.04
C LYS A 170 -3.04 2.87 0.01
N VAL A 171 -2.29 1.85 -0.39
CA VAL A 171 -0.86 2.00 -0.71
C VAL A 171 -0.79 2.48 -2.16
N LEU A 172 -0.15 3.63 -2.38
CA LEU A 172 -0.03 4.22 -3.71
C LEU A 172 0.79 3.31 -4.62
N ASN A 173 0.38 3.22 -5.88
CA ASN A 173 1.23 2.65 -6.91
C ASN A 173 2.23 3.69 -7.45
N VAL A 174 3.17 3.26 -8.28
CA VAL A 174 4.24 4.12 -8.83
C VAL A 174 3.70 5.31 -9.61
N SER A 175 2.63 5.15 -10.41
CA SER A 175 2.08 6.25 -11.20
C SER A 175 1.36 7.28 -10.33
N GLU A 176 0.64 6.84 -9.30
CA GLU A 176 -0.03 7.72 -8.32
C GLU A 176 0.99 8.52 -7.50
N PHE A 177 2.16 7.93 -7.25
CA PHE A 177 3.25 8.57 -6.53
C PHE A 177 3.78 9.80 -7.28
N GLN A 178 4.01 9.69 -8.60
CA GLN A 178 4.55 10.79 -9.39
C GLN A 178 3.68 12.05 -9.30
N GLU A 179 2.38 11.90 -9.49
CA GLU A 179 1.43 13.01 -9.47
C GLU A 179 1.38 13.66 -8.09
N LEU A 180 1.26 12.84 -7.03
CA LEU A 180 1.17 13.34 -5.66
C LEU A 180 2.42 14.12 -5.24
N CYS A 181 3.61 13.55 -5.47
CA CYS A 181 4.86 14.18 -5.01
C CYS A 181 5.15 15.48 -5.78
N SER A 182 4.79 15.54 -7.06
CA SER A 182 4.98 16.72 -7.90
C SER A 182 4.14 17.92 -7.46
N GLN A 183 3.13 17.74 -6.62
CA GLN A 183 2.37 18.86 -6.04
C GLN A 183 3.25 19.78 -5.19
N CYS A 184 4.28 19.24 -4.54
CA CYS A 184 5.22 20.01 -3.72
C CYS A 184 6.64 20.05 -4.32
N HIS A 185 7.06 18.96 -4.96
CA HIS A 185 8.37 18.84 -5.60
C HIS A 185 8.33 19.31 -7.04
N ASN A 186 8.25 20.63 -7.25
CA ASN A 186 8.20 21.24 -8.58
C ASN A 186 9.01 22.53 -8.66
N THR A 187 9.26 22.97 -9.90
CA THR A 187 10.02 24.19 -10.22
C THR A 187 9.28 25.48 -9.95
N ASP A 188 7.97 25.41 -9.72
CA ASP A 188 7.09 26.56 -9.59
C ASP A 188 7.05 27.04 -8.13
N MET A 189 6.74 26.13 -7.21
CA MET A 189 6.70 26.39 -5.76
C MET A 189 8.10 26.49 -5.15
N ARG A 190 9.06 25.70 -5.66
CA ARG A 190 10.46 25.67 -5.19
C ARG A 190 10.60 25.46 -3.67
N ILE A 191 9.66 24.75 -3.06
CA ILE A 191 9.66 24.46 -1.62
C ILE A 191 10.44 23.18 -1.26
N ALA A 192 10.75 22.35 -2.26
CA ALA A 192 11.48 21.10 -2.13
C ALA A 192 12.23 20.77 -3.44
N PRO A 193 13.21 19.84 -3.44
CA PRO A 193 13.94 19.46 -4.64
C PRO A 193 13.01 18.90 -5.73
N ALA A 194 12.98 19.55 -6.89
CA ALA A 194 12.04 19.23 -7.96
C ALA A 194 12.33 17.88 -8.66
N ASP A 195 13.55 17.35 -8.52
CA ASP A 195 13.98 16.08 -9.08
C ASP A 195 13.65 14.86 -8.19
N ALA A 196 13.12 15.09 -6.98
CA ALA A 196 12.83 14.01 -6.05
C ALA A 196 11.79 12.98 -6.56
N PRO A 197 10.68 13.36 -7.22
CA PRO A 197 9.71 12.40 -7.74
C PRO A 197 10.32 11.45 -8.77
N GLU A 198 11.12 11.98 -9.70
CA GLU A 198 11.80 11.18 -10.72
C GLU A 198 12.77 10.18 -10.08
N LYS A 199 13.61 10.63 -9.14
CA LYS A 199 14.55 9.75 -8.42
C LYS A 199 13.83 8.68 -7.61
N ALA A 200 12.71 9.03 -6.98
CA ALA A 200 11.91 8.09 -6.20
C ALA A 200 11.26 7.03 -7.11
N ILE A 201 10.79 7.39 -8.30
CA ILE A 201 10.27 6.42 -9.29
C ILE A 201 11.38 5.46 -9.73
N LEU A 202 12.57 5.97 -10.08
CA LEU A 202 13.71 5.14 -10.45
C LEU A 202 14.09 4.15 -9.33
N ALA A 203 14.06 4.61 -8.08
CA ALA A 203 14.31 3.75 -6.92
C ALA A 203 13.25 2.64 -6.76
N LEU A 204 11.97 2.95 -6.99
CA LEU A 204 10.88 1.95 -6.96
C LEU A 204 10.95 0.96 -8.14
N GLU A 205 11.36 1.41 -9.32
CA GLU A 205 11.63 0.54 -10.47
C GLU A 205 12.78 -0.43 -10.16
N ASN A 206 13.83 0.04 -9.49
CA ASN A 206 14.90 -0.84 -9.01
C ASN A 206 14.42 -1.84 -7.95
N ALA A 207 13.47 -1.47 -7.09
CA ALA A 207 12.84 -2.42 -6.17
C ALA A 207 12.02 -3.50 -6.92
N GLN A 208 11.42 -3.15 -8.06
CA GLN A 208 10.77 -4.14 -8.92
C GLN A 208 11.80 -5.09 -9.55
N LYS A 209 12.95 -4.58 -10.00
CA LYS A 209 14.05 -5.41 -10.51
C LYS A 209 14.54 -6.42 -9.47
N LEU A 210 14.62 -6.05 -8.18
CA LEU A 210 14.93 -7.00 -7.11
C LEU A 210 13.94 -8.17 -7.07
N LYS A 211 12.64 -7.89 -7.18
CA LYS A 211 11.61 -8.95 -7.19
C LYS A 211 11.79 -9.89 -8.38
N ASP A 212 12.15 -9.34 -9.53
CA ASP A 212 12.39 -10.12 -10.73
C ASP A 212 13.62 -11.04 -10.56
N GLU A 213 14.71 -10.53 -9.98
CA GLU A 213 15.91 -11.32 -9.66
C GLU A 213 15.67 -12.41 -8.61
N ILE A 214 14.84 -12.12 -7.60
CA ILE A 214 14.39 -13.12 -6.61
C ILE A 214 13.63 -14.25 -7.30
N LYS A 215 12.73 -13.92 -8.23
CA LYS A 215 11.98 -14.93 -8.99
C LYS A 215 12.91 -15.80 -9.84
N LEU A 216 13.92 -15.20 -10.49
CA LEU A 216 14.93 -15.95 -11.24
C LEU A 216 15.73 -16.90 -10.33
N ALA A 217 16.07 -16.45 -9.12
CA ALA A 217 16.74 -17.28 -8.12
C ALA A 217 15.87 -18.46 -7.64
N GLU A 218 14.59 -18.22 -7.35
CA GLU A 218 13.62 -19.26 -7.01
C GLU A 218 13.50 -20.33 -8.11
N ASP A 219 13.38 -19.90 -9.37
CA ASP A 219 13.31 -20.80 -10.52
C ASP A 219 14.62 -21.59 -10.72
N ALA A 220 15.78 -20.96 -10.50
CA ALA A 220 17.09 -21.61 -10.58
C ALA A 220 17.26 -22.69 -9.50
N ILE A 221 16.90 -22.38 -8.24
CA ILE A 221 16.93 -23.35 -7.13
C ILE A 221 16.01 -24.52 -7.43
N LYS A 222 14.79 -24.26 -7.91
CA LYS A 222 13.82 -25.31 -8.25
C LYS A 222 14.35 -26.25 -9.32
N GLN A 223 15.07 -25.73 -10.32
CA GLN A 223 15.70 -26.55 -11.36
C GLN A 223 16.89 -27.34 -10.82
N ALA A 224 17.77 -26.70 -10.04
CA ALA A 224 18.94 -27.34 -9.44
C ALA A 224 18.55 -28.48 -8.49
N SER A 225 17.53 -28.26 -7.66
CA SER A 225 16.96 -29.26 -6.75
C SER A 225 16.40 -30.46 -7.51
N LYS A 226 15.64 -30.24 -8.59
CA LYS A 226 15.15 -31.33 -9.47
C LYS A 226 16.28 -32.13 -10.12
N ALA A 227 17.41 -31.50 -10.38
CA ALA A 227 18.60 -32.15 -10.92
C ALA A 227 19.45 -32.87 -9.85
N GLY A 228 18.99 -32.91 -8.59
CA GLY A 228 19.69 -33.56 -7.48
C GLY A 228 20.93 -32.82 -6.99
N LYS A 229 21.08 -31.53 -7.31
CA LYS A 229 22.17 -30.69 -6.80
C LYS A 229 21.87 -30.24 -5.36
N ASP A 230 22.92 -30.05 -4.57
CA ASP A 230 22.81 -29.34 -3.29
C ASP A 230 22.52 -27.85 -3.55
N VAL A 231 21.46 -27.35 -2.93
CA VAL A 231 20.98 -25.96 -3.07
C VAL A 231 21.05 -25.19 -1.75
N THR A 232 21.71 -25.73 -0.73
CA THR A 232 21.74 -25.14 0.62
C THR A 232 22.28 -23.71 0.61
N ASN A 233 23.41 -23.47 -0.06
CA ASN A 233 23.99 -22.13 -0.17
C ASN A 233 23.11 -21.19 -1.00
N ALA A 234 22.55 -21.68 -2.12
CA ALA A 234 21.65 -20.90 -2.95
C ALA A 234 20.40 -20.45 -2.18
N GLN A 235 19.82 -21.32 -1.36
CA GLN A 235 18.67 -21.00 -0.53
C GLN A 235 19.01 -19.94 0.52
N LYS A 236 20.18 -20.02 1.17
CA LYS A 236 20.63 -19.00 2.12
C LYS A 236 20.74 -17.60 1.50
N GLU A 237 21.27 -17.52 0.28
CA GLU A 237 21.37 -16.26 -0.46
C GLU A 237 19.98 -15.75 -0.88
N LEU A 238 19.07 -16.64 -1.31
CA LEU A 238 17.69 -16.29 -1.61
C LEU A 238 16.95 -15.77 -0.37
N ASP A 239 17.14 -16.40 0.79
CA ASP A 239 16.54 -15.97 2.06
C ASP A 239 17.03 -14.56 2.45
N THR A 240 18.31 -14.26 2.17
CA THR A 240 18.88 -12.92 2.34
C THR A 240 18.20 -11.90 1.43
N ALA A 241 18.06 -12.21 0.14
CA ALA A 241 17.38 -11.34 -0.82
C ALA A 241 15.90 -11.10 -0.46
N ASN A 242 15.20 -12.14 -0.01
CA ASN A 242 13.82 -12.07 0.47
C ASN A 242 13.71 -11.18 1.72
N SER A 243 14.60 -11.36 2.71
CA SER A 243 14.61 -10.54 3.91
C SER A 243 14.83 -9.06 3.59
N ILE A 244 15.74 -8.76 2.66
CA ILE A 244 15.97 -7.39 2.18
C ILE A 244 14.70 -6.85 1.52
N ARG A 245 14.11 -7.58 0.55
CA ARG A 245 12.86 -7.19 -0.12
C ARG A 245 11.75 -6.87 0.88
N ASP A 246 11.60 -7.71 1.90
CA ASP A 246 10.53 -7.59 2.90
C ASP A 246 10.76 -6.40 3.84
N SER A 247 12.01 -5.94 3.99
CA SER A 247 12.35 -4.71 4.73
C SER A 247 12.13 -3.42 3.94
N LEU A 248 12.11 -3.48 2.60
CA LEU A 248 12.02 -2.29 1.74
C LEU A 248 10.80 -1.40 2.02
N PRO A 249 9.57 -1.93 2.24
CA PRO A 249 8.42 -1.08 2.56
C PRO A 249 8.65 -0.21 3.79
N VAL A 250 9.31 -0.71 4.83
CA VAL A 250 9.66 0.08 6.03
C VAL A 250 10.70 1.13 5.67
N LEU A 251 11.79 0.73 5.01
CA LEU A 251 12.90 1.60 4.63
C LEU A 251 12.46 2.77 3.74
N TRP A 252 11.49 2.54 2.87
CA TRP A 252 10.89 3.55 2.00
C TRP A 252 10.32 4.75 2.76
N HIS A 253 9.74 4.51 3.95
CA HIS A 253 9.13 5.57 4.77
C HIS A 253 10.16 6.56 5.34
N GLY A 254 11.46 6.24 5.27
CA GLY A 254 12.53 7.18 5.61
C GLY A 254 12.79 8.24 4.54
N PHE A 255 12.29 8.03 3.31
CA PHE A 255 12.54 8.88 2.14
C PHE A 255 14.04 9.18 1.89
N ASN A 256 14.91 8.25 2.32
CA ASN A 256 16.35 8.30 2.10
C ASN A 256 16.68 7.42 0.91
N LEU A 257 16.65 8.00 -0.29
CA LEU A 257 16.86 7.26 -1.54
C LEU A 257 18.22 6.55 -1.60
N PRO A 258 19.36 7.17 -1.21
CA PRO A 258 20.64 6.45 -1.19
C PRO A 258 20.64 5.19 -0.31
N ASN A 259 20.03 5.26 0.87
CA ASN A 259 19.93 4.10 1.77
C ASN A 259 19.02 3.01 1.17
N PHE A 260 17.88 3.42 0.61
CA PHE A 260 16.92 2.53 -0.03
C PHE A 260 17.50 1.81 -1.26
N GLU A 261 18.17 2.55 -2.14
CA GLU A 261 18.87 2.00 -3.30
C GLU A 261 20.03 1.08 -2.89
N GLY A 262 20.77 1.43 -1.84
CA GLY A 262 21.81 0.59 -1.26
C GLY A 262 21.28 -0.79 -0.88
N ALA A 263 20.20 -0.84 -0.11
CA ALA A 263 19.54 -2.09 0.28
C ALA A 263 19.06 -2.90 -0.94
N ILE A 264 18.45 -2.25 -1.93
CA ILE A 264 18.02 -2.92 -3.17
C ILE A 264 19.20 -3.57 -3.89
N ASN A 265 20.31 -2.84 -4.02
CA ASN A 265 21.51 -3.35 -4.70
C ASN A 265 22.11 -4.56 -3.96
N GLU A 266 22.11 -4.54 -2.62
CA GLU A 266 22.51 -5.70 -1.82
C GLU A 266 21.59 -6.89 -2.03
N GLY A 267 20.27 -6.67 -2.07
CA GLY A 267 19.28 -7.71 -2.35
C GLY A 267 19.45 -8.32 -3.75
N ILE A 268 19.70 -7.48 -4.76
CA ILE A 268 19.93 -7.93 -6.15
C ILE A 268 21.18 -8.79 -6.19
N LYS A 269 22.25 -8.35 -5.52
CA LYS A 269 23.50 -9.10 -5.44
C LYS A 269 23.30 -10.47 -4.79
N ALA A 270 22.53 -10.55 -3.69
CA ALA A 270 22.20 -11.81 -3.03
C ALA A 270 21.36 -12.74 -3.94
N ALA A 271 20.34 -12.20 -4.62
CA ALA A 271 19.53 -12.97 -5.56
C ALA A 271 20.37 -13.51 -6.74
N GLN A 272 21.27 -12.69 -7.29
CA GLN A 272 22.19 -13.11 -8.35
C GLN A 272 23.20 -14.16 -7.85
N GLN A 273 23.71 -14.02 -6.63
CA GLN A 273 24.57 -15.03 -6.02
C GLN A 273 23.83 -16.36 -5.85
N SER A 274 22.56 -16.33 -5.41
CA SER A 274 21.71 -17.52 -5.33
C SER A 274 21.58 -18.26 -6.67
N GLN A 275 21.43 -17.53 -7.78
CA GLN A 275 21.40 -18.10 -9.13
C GLN A 275 22.73 -18.80 -9.48
N VAL A 276 23.86 -18.16 -9.15
CA VAL A 276 25.22 -18.71 -9.38
C VAL A 276 25.44 -19.99 -8.57
N GLU A 277 25.09 -19.99 -7.28
CA GLU A 277 25.21 -21.16 -6.40
C GLU A 277 24.31 -22.32 -6.86
N SER A 278 23.18 -22.02 -7.52
CA SER A 278 22.31 -23.03 -8.15
C SER A 278 22.93 -23.63 -9.43
N GLY A 279 24.05 -23.09 -9.90
CA GLY A 279 24.73 -23.47 -11.14
C GLY A 279 24.04 -22.94 -12.40
N PHE A 280 23.24 -21.87 -12.26
CA PHE A 280 22.66 -21.13 -13.38
C PHE A 280 23.57 -19.94 -13.71
N GLN A 281 24.00 -19.80 -14.96
CA GLN A 281 24.76 -18.61 -15.35
C GLN A 281 23.83 -17.43 -15.52
N VAL A 282 24.08 -16.36 -14.76
CA VAL A 282 23.45 -15.04 -14.99
C VAL A 282 23.78 -14.63 -16.43
N THR A 283 22.77 -14.63 -17.30
CA THR A 283 22.95 -14.12 -18.65
C THR A 283 23.11 -12.61 -18.56
N LYS A 284 24.36 -12.12 -18.54
CA LYS A 284 24.63 -10.72 -18.86
C LYS A 284 23.93 -10.43 -20.19
N PRO A 285 23.10 -9.38 -20.29
CA PRO A 285 22.51 -9.03 -21.57
C PRO A 285 23.65 -8.86 -22.56
N LYS A 286 23.63 -9.63 -23.66
CA LYS A 286 24.50 -9.38 -24.80
C LYS A 286 24.12 -8.00 -25.31
N THR A 287 24.90 -6.99 -24.95
CA THR A 287 24.93 -5.74 -25.71
C THR A 287 25.13 -6.17 -27.16
N PRO A 288 24.21 -5.83 -28.09
CA PRO A 288 24.46 -6.09 -29.50
C PRO A 288 25.79 -5.44 -29.83
N GLY A 289 26.78 -6.26 -30.19
CA GLY A 289 28.06 -5.75 -30.62
C GLY A 289 27.82 -4.77 -31.76
N PHE A 290 28.57 -3.67 -31.77
CA PHE A 290 28.55 -2.64 -32.82
C PHE A 290 28.66 -3.22 -34.26
N GLU A 291 29.11 -4.48 -34.39
CA GLU A 291 29.19 -5.25 -35.62
C GLU A 291 27.83 -5.45 -36.33
N GLY A 292 26.72 -5.56 -35.58
CA GLY A 292 25.39 -5.74 -36.18
C GLY A 292 24.87 -4.49 -36.90
N ILE A 293 25.17 -3.31 -36.37
CA ILE A 293 24.73 -2.02 -36.94
C ILE A 293 25.58 -1.68 -38.17
N LEU A 294 26.89 -1.95 -38.13
CA LEU A 294 27.79 -1.74 -39.28
C LEU A 294 27.41 -2.62 -40.48
N SER A 295 26.96 -3.85 -40.24
CA SER A 295 26.53 -4.78 -41.29
C SER A 295 25.27 -4.31 -42.02
N ILE A 296 24.31 -3.73 -41.29
CA ILE A 296 23.08 -3.18 -41.87
C ILE A 296 23.36 -1.91 -42.68
N ILE A 297 24.23 -1.03 -42.16
CA ILE A 297 24.64 0.19 -42.89
C ILE A 297 25.39 -0.17 -44.18
N ALA A 298 26.31 -1.14 -44.14
CA ALA A 298 27.03 -1.60 -45.32
C ALA A 298 26.08 -2.18 -46.38
N PHE A 299 25.06 -2.94 -45.97
CA PHE A 299 24.08 -3.51 -46.90
C PHE A 299 23.18 -2.44 -47.54
N VAL A 300 22.77 -1.43 -46.77
CA VAL A 300 21.97 -0.31 -47.29
C VAL A 300 22.78 0.55 -48.26
N VAL A 301 24.04 0.86 -47.93
CA VAL A 301 24.94 1.61 -48.81
C VAL A 301 25.22 0.83 -50.11
N PHE A 302 25.49 -0.48 -50.02
CA PHE A 302 25.67 -1.32 -51.20
C PHE A 302 24.42 -1.37 -52.07
N SER A 303 23.23 -1.50 -51.47
CA SER A 303 21.95 -1.52 -52.17
C SER A 303 21.63 -0.19 -52.87
N LEU A 304 21.99 0.94 -52.24
CA LEU A 304 21.82 2.28 -52.82
C LEU A 304 22.82 2.55 -53.96
N LEU A 305 24.05 2.02 -53.87
CA LEU A 305 25.05 2.10 -54.94
C LEU A 305 24.68 1.21 -56.14
N MET A 306 24.12 0.03 -55.91
CA MET A 306 23.63 -0.87 -56.97
C MET A 306 22.38 -0.35 -57.68
N ARG A 307 21.59 0.53 -57.05
CA ARG A 307 20.42 1.20 -57.68
C ARG A 307 20.77 2.43 -58.52
N ARG A 308 22.03 2.86 -58.55
CA ARG A 308 22.50 4.07 -59.28
C ARG A 308 23.29 3.76 -60.56
N LYS A 309 23.29 2.51 -61.02
CA LYS A 309 23.68 2.12 -62.38
C LYS A 309 22.44 1.71 -63.16
#